data_AF-A0AAN6N4K8-F1
#
_entry.id   AF-A0AAN6N4K8-F1
#
_cell.length_a   1.000
_cell.length_b   1.000
_cell.length_c   1.000
_cell.angle_alpha   90.00
_cell.angle_beta   90.00
_cell.angle_gamma   90.00
#
_symmetry.space_group_name_H-M   'P 1'
#
loop_
_entity.id
_entity.type
_entity.pdbx_description
1 polymer ?
#
loop_
_entity_poly.entity_id
_entity_poly.type
_entity_poly.pdbx_seq_one_letter_code
_entity_poly.pdbx_strand_id
1 'polypeptide(L)'
;DDHGEPTIKRAALGDLDSALRVEGDEPIRTIWAPNNVMWRSPEMQTSSGVAKPSDVFSFGLVCIYALGGGPMLPLPEQVPSPEFAIIAGHFRYFGPLPEGLILRQVHPTWRDLLERVSKRVEDWMATED
;
A
#
# COMPACT_ATOMS: atom_id res chain seq x y z
N ASP A 1 25.24 -19.45 -14.03
CA ASP A 1 25.28 -19.27 -15.49
C ASP A 1 26.51 -20.00 -16.00
N ASP A 2 26.89 -19.79 -17.26
CA ASP A 2 28.10 -20.38 -17.86
C ASP A 2 29.41 -19.83 -17.25
N HIS A 3 29.30 -18.90 -16.28
CA HIS A 3 30.40 -18.32 -15.52
C HIS A 3 30.46 -18.83 -14.06
N GLY A 4 29.58 -19.77 -13.67
CA GLY A 4 29.54 -20.32 -12.31
C GLY A 4 28.75 -19.48 -11.31
N GLU A 5 28.12 -18.38 -11.75
CA GLU A 5 27.34 -17.52 -10.87
C GLU A 5 25.96 -18.15 -10.55
N PRO A 6 25.48 -18.07 -9.30
CA PRO A 6 24.15 -18.50 -8.94
C PRO A 6 23.11 -17.75 -9.80
N THR A 7 22.22 -18.51 -10.45
CA THR A 7 21.15 -17.95 -11.30
C THR A 7 19.81 -18.39 -10.78
N ILE A 8 18.90 -17.44 -10.55
CA ILE A 8 17.53 -17.75 -10.16
C ILE A 8 16.81 -18.35 -11.37
N LYS A 9 16.45 -19.63 -11.28
CA LYS A 9 15.73 -20.35 -12.35
C LYS A 9 14.21 -20.24 -12.23
N ARG A 10 13.71 -20.04 -11.01
CA ARG A 10 12.27 -19.97 -10.69
C ARG A 10 12.08 -19.21 -9.38
N ALA A 11 10.99 -18.45 -9.32
CA ALA A 11 10.42 -17.92 -8.10
C ALA A 11 9.00 -18.45 -7.94
N ALA A 12 8.57 -18.63 -6.69
CA ALA A 12 7.20 -19.01 -6.33
C ALA A 12 6.76 -18.21 -5.11
N LEU A 13 5.49 -17.83 -5.08
CA LEU A 13 4.88 -17.20 -3.91
C LEU A 13 4.59 -18.26 -2.84
N GLY A 14 4.87 -17.92 -1.59
CA GLY A 14 4.55 -18.73 -0.41
C GLY A 14 3.80 -17.90 0.63
N ASP A 15 3.57 -18.48 1.82
CA ASP A 15 2.91 -17.81 2.95
C ASP A 15 1.53 -17.21 2.61
N LEU A 16 0.66 -18.06 2.06
CA LEU A 16 -0.70 -17.69 1.64
C LEU A 16 -1.75 -17.91 2.75
N ASP A 17 -1.33 -18.05 4.00
CA ASP A 17 -2.22 -18.38 5.13
C ASP A 17 -3.22 -17.25 5.45
N SER A 18 -2.89 -16.01 5.07
CA SER A 18 -3.78 -14.85 5.16
C SER A 18 -4.45 -14.49 3.84
N ALA A 19 -4.31 -15.31 2.80
CA ALA A 19 -4.94 -15.08 1.50
C ALA A 19 -6.44 -15.31 1.59
N LEU A 20 -7.20 -14.40 0.99
CA LEU A 20 -8.65 -14.49 0.91
C LEU A 20 -9.09 -14.77 -0.52
N ARG A 21 -10.03 -15.70 -0.69
CA ARG A 21 -10.66 -15.94 -1.97
C ARG A 21 -11.74 -14.89 -2.20
N VAL A 22 -11.60 -14.08 -3.25
CA VAL A 22 -12.68 -13.20 -3.73
C VAL A 22 -13.73 -14.08 -4.42
N GLU A 23 -14.98 -14.03 -3.95
CA GLU A 23 -16.12 -14.69 -4.60
C GLU A 23 -16.88 -13.69 -5.46
N GLY A 24 -16.99 -13.97 -6.77
CA GLY A 24 -17.57 -13.05 -7.73
C GLY A 24 -16.69 -11.82 -8.00
N ASP A 25 -17.32 -10.70 -8.33
CA ASP A 25 -16.65 -9.43 -8.66
C ASP A 25 -16.72 -8.41 -7.50
N GLU A 26 -17.17 -8.83 -6.31
CA GLU A 26 -17.31 -7.93 -5.17
C GLU A 26 -16.00 -7.80 -4.37
N PRO A 27 -15.56 -6.57 -4.06
CA PRO A 27 -14.41 -6.35 -3.19
C PRO A 27 -14.65 -6.87 -1.77
N ILE A 28 -13.61 -7.47 -1.18
CA ILE A 28 -13.65 -7.97 0.19
C ILE A 28 -13.62 -6.80 1.17
N ARG A 29 -14.63 -6.74 2.03
CA ARG A 29 -14.68 -5.80 3.17
C ARG A 29 -14.44 -6.58 4.44
N THR A 30 -13.32 -6.31 5.09
CA THR A 30 -12.93 -6.97 6.34
C THR A 30 -12.81 -5.94 7.45
N ILE A 31 -13.27 -6.28 8.65
CA ILE A 31 -13.08 -5.46 9.87
C ILE A 31 -11.65 -5.63 10.44
N TRP A 32 -10.87 -6.55 9.89
CA TRP A 32 -9.54 -6.90 10.33
C TRP A 32 -8.60 -6.97 9.14
N ALA A 33 -7.53 -6.18 9.16
CA ALA A 33 -6.42 -6.32 8.23
C ALA A 33 -5.29 -7.06 8.96
N PRO A 34 -5.21 -8.40 8.89
CA PRO A 34 -4.20 -9.17 9.62
C PRO A 34 -2.77 -9.05 9.03
N ASN A 35 -2.61 -8.40 7.88
CA ASN A 35 -1.35 -8.37 7.13
C ASN A 35 -0.41 -7.27 7.62
N ASN A 36 0.91 -7.42 7.40
CA ASN A 36 1.89 -6.39 7.73
C ASN A 36 1.51 -5.04 7.05
N VAL A 37 1.36 -3.99 7.88
CA VAL A 37 0.88 -2.65 7.49
C VAL A 37 1.72 -2.04 6.37
N MET A 38 3.03 -2.35 6.32
CA MET A 38 3.98 -1.81 5.34
C MET A 38 3.58 -2.12 3.89
N TRP A 39 3.04 -3.31 3.64
CA TRP A 39 2.79 -3.79 2.28
C TRP A 39 1.37 -3.54 1.80
N ARG A 40 0.54 -2.89 2.61
CA ARG A 40 -0.90 -2.72 2.30
C ARG A 40 -1.12 -1.64 1.26
N SER A 41 -2.03 -1.91 0.34
CA SER A 41 -2.61 -0.88 -0.52
C SER A 41 -3.46 0.11 0.28
N PRO A 42 -3.73 1.32 -0.26
CA PRO A 42 -4.57 2.32 0.42
C PRO A 42 -5.97 1.80 0.79
N GLU A 43 -6.60 1.03 -0.09
CA GLU A 43 -7.91 0.41 0.16
C GLU A 43 -7.84 -0.70 1.22
N MET A 44 -6.72 -1.43 1.32
CA MET A 44 -6.51 -2.40 2.40
C MET A 44 -6.20 -1.70 3.73
N GLN A 45 -5.51 -0.56 3.70
CA GLN A 45 -5.29 0.24 4.90
C GLN A 45 -6.58 0.76 5.52
N THR A 46 -7.49 1.18 4.64
CA THR A 46 -8.81 1.70 5.04
C THR A 46 -9.88 0.62 5.14
N SER A 47 -9.53 -0.65 4.87
CA SER A 47 -10.44 -1.79 4.86
C SER A 47 -11.68 -1.57 3.96
N SER A 48 -11.51 -0.84 2.85
CA SER A 48 -12.60 -0.24 2.07
C SER A 48 -12.89 -0.95 0.74
N GLY A 49 -12.55 -2.23 0.64
CA GLY A 49 -12.80 -3.06 -0.55
C GLY A 49 -11.52 -3.58 -1.17
N VAL A 50 -10.93 -4.58 -0.52
CA VAL A 50 -9.73 -5.27 -0.99
C VAL A 50 -10.09 -6.15 -2.18
N ALA A 51 -9.33 -6.05 -3.27
CA ALA A 51 -9.55 -6.83 -4.49
C ALA A 51 -8.20 -7.15 -5.14
N LYS A 52 -8.21 -7.84 -6.29
CA LYS A 52 -6.98 -8.18 -7.03
C LYS A 52 -6.02 -6.99 -7.27
N PRO A 53 -6.49 -5.74 -7.51
CA PRO A 53 -5.59 -4.58 -7.61
C PRO A 53 -4.77 -4.31 -6.34
N SER A 54 -5.28 -4.70 -5.16
CA SER A 54 -4.56 -4.57 -3.89
C SER A 54 -3.29 -5.42 -3.90
N ASP A 55 -3.35 -6.66 -4.41
CA ASP A 55 -2.18 -7.54 -4.54
C ASP A 55 -1.14 -6.96 -5.51
N VAL A 56 -1.60 -6.34 -6.61
CA VAL A 56 -0.72 -5.68 -7.59
C VAL A 56 0.02 -4.50 -6.96
N PHE A 57 -0.69 -3.69 -6.15
CA PHE A 57 -0.08 -2.58 -5.43
C PHE A 57 0.97 -3.09 -4.44
N SER A 58 0.63 -4.10 -3.62
CA SER A 58 1.55 -4.72 -2.66
C SER A 58 2.79 -5.30 -3.34
N PHE A 59 2.62 -5.97 -4.48
CA PHE A 59 3.74 -6.48 -5.27
C PHE A 59 4.64 -5.36 -5.81
N GLY A 60 4.06 -4.24 -6.23
CA GLY A 60 4.81 -3.04 -6.62
C GLY A 60 5.70 -2.51 -5.51
N LEU A 61 5.21 -2.48 -4.26
CA LEU A 61 6.01 -2.10 -3.09
C LEU A 61 7.18 -3.08 -2.86
N VAL A 62 6.96 -4.38 -3.01
CA VAL A 62 8.02 -5.40 -2.92
C VAL A 62 9.09 -5.17 -3.99
N CYS A 63 8.70 -4.84 -5.22
CA CYS A 63 9.66 -4.51 -6.28
C CYS A 63 10.48 -3.26 -5.93
N ILE A 64 9.85 -2.19 -5.45
CA ILE A 64 10.55 -0.97 -5.00
C ILE A 64 11.55 -1.30 -3.90
N TYR A 65 11.13 -2.08 -2.90
CA TYR A 65 12.00 -2.51 -1.82
C TYR A 65 13.21 -3.31 -2.32
N ALA A 66 12.97 -4.31 -3.18
CA ALA A 66 14.02 -5.17 -3.74
C ALA A 66 15.04 -4.39 -4.59
N LEU A 67 14.61 -3.28 -5.21
CA LEU A 67 15.47 -2.38 -5.98
C LEU A 67 16.20 -1.34 -5.12
N GLY A 68 16.10 -1.43 -3.78
CA GLY A 68 16.79 -0.54 -2.84
C GLY A 68 15.97 0.67 -2.39
N GLY A 69 14.71 0.78 -2.78
CA GLY A 69 13.78 1.82 -2.34
C GLY A 69 13.28 1.66 -0.90
N GLY A 70 13.81 0.69 -0.14
CA GLY A 70 13.41 0.43 1.24
C GLY A 70 13.42 1.65 2.18
N PRO A 71 14.40 2.57 2.12
CA PRO A 71 14.39 3.79 2.93
C PRO A 71 13.21 4.74 2.64
N MET A 72 12.53 4.57 1.51
CA MET A 72 11.34 5.35 1.13
C MET A 72 10.06 4.73 1.71
N LEU A 73 10.11 3.47 2.14
CA LEU A 73 8.99 2.77 2.75
C LEU A 73 9.02 2.97 4.27
N PRO A 74 7.99 3.61 4.86
CA PRO A 74 7.94 3.83 6.31
C PRO A 74 7.97 2.51 7.10
N LEU A 75 8.81 2.48 8.15
CA LEU A 75 8.92 1.32 9.06
C LEU A 75 7.83 1.39 10.14
N PRO A 76 6.95 0.38 10.26
CA PRO A 76 5.77 0.44 11.14
C PRO A 76 6.10 0.45 12.64
N GLU A 77 7.28 -0.01 13.06
CA GLU A 77 7.64 -0.18 14.49
C GLU A 77 7.93 1.13 15.24
N GLN A 78 8.02 2.26 14.54
CA GLN A 78 8.47 3.53 15.14
C GLN A 78 7.35 4.58 15.28
N VAL A 79 6.10 4.22 14.98
CA VAL A 79 5.00 5.19 14.85
C VAL A 79 3.73 4.74 15.60
N PRO A 80 3.09 5.62 16.40
CA PRO A 80 1.88 5.29 17.17
C PRO A 80 0.68 4.88 16.31
N SER A 81 0.65 5.29 15.04
CA SER A 81 -0.32 4.85 14.04
C SER A 81 0.44 4.46 12.78
N PRO A 82 0.88 3.19 12.68
CA PRO A 82 1.57 2.68 11.51
C PRO A 82 0.74 2.91 10.25
N GLU A 83 -0.59 2.77 10.34
CA GLU A 83 -1.46 2.88 9.18
C GLU A 83 -1.38 4.27 8.53
N PHE A 84 -1.38 5.30 9.37
CA PHE A 84 -1.27 6.68 8.96
C PHE A 84 0.11 6.99 8.36
N ALA A 85 1.18 6.54 9.02
CA ALA A 85 2.54 6.77 8.55
C ALA A 85 2.79 6.13 7.17
N ILE A 86 2.26 4.92 6.95
CA ILE A 86 2.32 4.24 5.65
C ILE A 86 1.57 5.04 4.57
N ILE A 87 0.33 5.47 4.82
CA ILE A 87 -0.44 6.28 3.86
C ILE A 87 0.29 7.58 3.52
N ALA A 88 0.80 8.29 4.54
CA ALA A 88 1.50 9.55 4.34
C ALA A 88 2.79 9.36 3.53
N GLY A 89 3.53 8.27 3.77
CA GLY A 89 4.70 7.90 2.97
C GLY A 89 4.33 7.62 1.52
N HIS A 90 3.24 6.87 1.28
CA HIS A 90 2.75 6.63 -0.07
C HIS A 90 2.40 7.93 -0.79
N PHE A 91 1.70 8.88 -0.15
CA PHE A 91 1.36 10.14 -0.81
C PHE A 91 2.58 11.01 -1.06
N ARG A 92 3.55 11.05 -0.14
CA ARG A 92 4.81 11.78 -0.35
C ARG A 92 5.57 11.27 -1.57
N TYR A 93 5.52 9.97 -1.84
CA TYR A 93 6.31 9.35 -2.91
C TYR A 93 5.56 9.24 -4.24
N PHE A 94 4.30 8.82 -4.21
CA PHE A 94 3.48 8.60 -5.41
C PHE A 94 2.61 9.81 -5.78
N GLY A 95 2.58 10.83 -4.93
CA GLY A 95 1.74 12.00 -5.09
C GLY A 95 0.41 11.91 -4.32
N PRO A 96 -0.34 13.03 -4.29
CA PRO A 96 -1.59 13.12 -3.57
C PRO A 96 -2.68 12.19 -4.12
N LEU A 97 -3.81 12.15 -3.41
CA LEU A 97 -4.96 11.35 -3.80
C LEU A 97 -5.47 11.81 -5.18
N PRO A 98 -5.50 10.93 -6.20
CA PRO A 98 -6.01 11.33 -7.50
C PRO A 98 -7.52 11.61 -7.42
N GLU A 99 -7.99 12.64 -8.14
CA GLU A 99 -9.41 13.07 -8.16
C GLU A 99 -10.39 11.92 -8.52
N GLY A 100 -9.91 10.90 -9.25
CA GLY A 100 -10.68 9.73 -9.64
C GLY A 100 -10.81 8.63 -8.57
N LEU A 101 -10.14 8.74 -7.42
CA LEU A 101 -10.24 7.71 -6.37
C LEU A 101 -11.60 7.81 -5.67
N ILE A 102 -12.41 6.75 -5.79
CA ILE A 102 -13.77 6.74 -5.23
C ILE A 102 -13.71 6.52 -3.71
N LEU A 103 -13.44 7.59 -2.95
CA LEU A 103 -13.52 7.60 -1.49
C LEU A 103 -14.93 7.32 -0.94
N ARG A 104 -15.95 7.26 -1.82
CA ARG A 104 -17.34 6.97 -1.43
C ARG A 104 -17.48 5.61 -0.76
N GLN A 105 -16.63 4.66 -1.10
CA GLN A 105 -16.61 3.32 -0.51
C GLN A 105 -15.79 3.25 0.78
N VAL A 106 -15.05 4.32 1.09
CA VAL A 106 -14.23 4.45 2.29
C VAL A 106 -15.06 5.01 3.44
N HIS A 107 -14.87 4.44 4.64
CA HIS A 107 -15.51 4.91 5.87
C HIS A 107 -15.22 6.41 6.08
N PRO A 108 -16.20 7.24 6.52
CA PRO A 108 -16.04 8.69 6.62
C PRO A 108 -14.79 9.14 7.39
N THR A 109 -14.48 8.50 8.52
CA THR A 109 -13.26 8.78 9.30
C THR A 109 -11.98 8.64 8.48
N TRP A 110 -11.89 7.60 7.64
CA TRP A 110 -10.75 7.37 6.77
C TRP A 110 -10.73 8.32 5.58
N ARG A 111 -11.91 8.66 5.03
CA ARG A 111 -12.03 9.66 3.96
C ARG A 111 -11.46 11.01 4.40
N ASP A 112 -11.96 11.54 5.52
CA ASP A 112 -11.51 12.83 6.06
C ASP A 112 -10.00 12.82 6.34
N LEU A 113 -9.47 11.68 6.79
CA LEU A 113 -8.05 11.51 7.03
C LEU A 113 -7.25 11.53 5.72
N LEU A 114 -7.64 10.74 4.72
CA LEU A 114 -6.99 10.69 3.42
C LEU A 114 -6.97 12.07 2.74
N GLU A 115 -8.10 12.78 2.74
CA GLU A 115 -8.19 14.15 2.17
C GLU A 115 -7.24 15.12 2.88
N ARG A 116 -7.17 15.08 4.22
CA ARG A 116 -6.24 15.92 5.00
C ARG A 116 -4.77 15.61 4.71
N VAL A 117 -4.41 14.33 4.57
CA VAL A 117 -3.02 13.94 4.26
C VAL A 117 -2.68 14.35 2.83
N SER A 118 -3.59 14.12 1.87
CA SER A 118 -3.43 14.52 0.47
C SER A 118 -3.13 16.01 0.36
N LYS A 119 -3.98 16.84 0.96
CA LYS A 119 -3.82 18.29 0.96
C LYS A 119 -2.49 18.74 1.57
N ARG A 120 -2.08 18.11 2.67
CA ARG A 120 -0.78 18.44 3.29
C ARG A 120 0.40 18.12 2.37
N VAL A 121 0.32 17.02 1.62
CA VAL A 121 1.34 16.67 0.64
C VAL A 121 1.31 17.65 -0.54
N GLU A 122 0.14 18.02 -1.05
CA GLU A 122 -0.01 19.07 -2.08
C GLU A 122 0.61 20.40 -1.63
N ASP A 123 0.28 20.85 -0.42
CA ASP A 123 0.82 22.08 0.17
C ASP A 123 2.35 22.00 0.30
N TRP A 124 2.89 20.85 0.73
CA TRP A 124 4.33 20.63 0.83
C TRP A 124 5.02 20.64 -0.53
N MET A 125 4.46 19.94 -1.53
CA MET A 125 5.00 19.93 -2.89
C MET A 125 5.01 21.34 -3.50
N ALA A 126 3.97 22.14 -3.26
CA ALA A 126 3.88 23.53 -3.73
C ALA A 126 4.87 24.51 -3.05
N THR A 127 5.52 24.10 -1.96
CA THR A 127 6.54 24.90 -1.24
C THR A 127 7.98 24.48 -1.53
N GLU A 128 8.18 23.33 -2.20
CA GLU A 128 9.51 22.86 -2.61
C GLU A 128 9.87 23.19 -4.07
N ASP A 129 8.95 23.84 -4.80
CA ASP A 129 9.17 24.46 -6.14
C ASP A 129 9.72 25.90 -6.03
#